data_AF-A0AAU5MJ81-F1
#
_entry.id   AF-A0AAU5MJ81-F1
#
_cell.length_a   1.000
_cell.length_b   1.000
_cell.length_c   1.000
_cell.angle_alpha   90.00
_cell.angle_beta   90.00
_cell.angle_gamma   90.00
#
_symmetry.space_group_name_H-M   'P 1'
#
loop_
_entity.id
_entity.type
_entity.pdbx_description
1 polymer ?
#
loop_
_entity_poly.entity_id
_entity_poly.type
_entity_poly.pdbx_seq_one_letter_code
_entity_poly.pdbx_strand_id
1 'polypeptide(L)'
;MAEETWHQARLIPTSGISGADEQERRATSALLAVMSSVREFGRVLTQPMGAPAGQLETYIEVPFYLGERRLYPDGLLRARRGQKEWTALVEVKTGVNTLEAEQLEAYLDIAREQGFDALVTISNEIPAVAGLHPTKVDKRKLKRVALHHWSWSMVLAEAVLQKEHRGVADPDQAWILGELIRYLEHPRSGALQFDDMGPSWVTTREAVASGTLRPGDKCAPEVAARFDALLRYVSLQLGRKLGDDVTPALSRKELAEPELRSQSLVQSMSTQGTLHGAINIPNAVGPMVVTADLRAGAVTCHVDLAAPRDGRATTRVNWLLRQLRHAPDSTRLEAFVMHGRGAGTAELLRAVRDQPALLIEDPKKELRSFRIALGMPLGSKRGRGRGSFIDSVENAINTFYGDIVQDLRAWTAVPPRLREAPEQPEERPSLTSTALSSQDGTESGEAASGPTDESELSVTSDGLEEATEPLDQPSLATDRTENSVPSI
;
A
#
# COMPACT_ATOMS: atom_id res chain seq x y z
N MET A 1 -6.36 22.47 -34.35
CA MET A 1 -5.79 23.80 -34.08
C MET A 1 -4.27 23.66 -34.04
N ALA A 2 -3.50 24.65 -34.50
CA ALA A 2 -2.04 24.57 -34.45
C ALA A 2 -1.55 24.62 -32.99
N GLU A 3 -0.69 23.67 -32.60
CA GLU A 3 -0.13 23.51 -31.24
C GLU A 3 0.73 24.70 -30.79
N GLU A 4 1.07 25.62 -31.70
CA GLU A 4 1.95 26.79 -31.50
C GLU A 4 1.49 27.78 -30.40
N THR A 5 0.31 27.57 -29.80
CA THR A 5 -0.27 28.46 -28.78
C THR A 5 -0.38 27.84 -27.38
N TRP A 6 0.07 26.59 -27.17
CA TRP A 6 -0.03 25.94 -25.86
C TRP A 6 1.14 26.31 -24.95
N HIS A 7 0.85 26.65 -23.70
CA HIS A 7 1.86 26.96 -22.70
C HIS A 7 2.29 25.68 -21.97
N GLN A 8 3.59 25.37 -22.00
CA GLN A 8 4.13 24.29 -21.17
C GLN A 8 3.94 24.58 -19.69
N ALA A 9 3.65 23.53 -18.91
CA ALA A 9 3.60 23.61 -17.46
C ALA A 9 4.98 24.03 -16.91
N ARG A 10 4.98 24.82 -15.83
CA ARG A 10 6.20 25.38 -15.23
C ARG A 10 6.33 24.97 -13.76
N LEU A 11 7.55 24.59 -13.36
CA LEU A 11 7.89 24.34 -11.95
C LEU A 11 7.64 25.58 -11.07
N ILE A 12 7.92 26.77 -11.62
CA ILE A 12 7.70 28.06 -10.99
C ILE A 12 6.64 28.81 -11.82
N PRO A 13 5.35 28.66 -11.49
CA PRO A 13 4.26 29.35 -12.18
C PRO A 13 4.29 30.85 -11.90
N THR A 14 3.86 31.64 -12.88
CA THR A 14 3.74 33.11 -12.77
C THR A 14 2.34 33.58 -12.39
N SER A 15 1.44 32.67 -12.02
CA SER A 15 0.15 33.02 -11.44
C SER A 15 0.36 33.74 -10.10
N GLY A 16 -0.60 34.58 -9.70
CA GLY A 16 -0.54 35.28 -8.42
C GLY A 16 -0.48 34.30 -7.24
N ILE A 17 -0.33 34.84 -6.02
CA ILE A 17 -0.19 34.06 -4.77
C ILE A 17 -1.45 34.09 -3.88
N SER A 18 -2.53 34.73 -4.32
CA SER A 18 -3.72 35.06 -3.54
C SER A 18 -5.01 34.49 -4.14
N GLY A 19 -5.70 33.64 -3.40
CA GLY A 19 -7.01 33.10 -3.78
C GLY A 19 -6.97 31.64 -4.23
N ALA A 20 -8.15 31.03 -4.27
CA ALA A 20 -8.34 29.61 -4.57
C ALA A 20 -7.96 29.29 -6.03
N ASP A 21 -8.45 30.06 -7.00
CA ASP A 21 -8.17 29.85 -8.43
C ASP A 21 -6.67 29.94 -8.73
N GLU A 22 -5.96 30.86 -8.09
CA GLU A 22 -4.52 30.99 -8.24
C GLU A 22 -3.77 29.82 -7.60
N GLN A 23 -4.23 29.33 -6.44
CA GLN A 23 -3.71 28.13 -5.78
C GLN A 23 -3.90 26.89 -6.67
N GLU A 24 -5.07 26.72 -7.28
CA GLU A 24 -5.36 25.65 -8.23
C GLU A 24 -4.37 25.71 -9.41
N ARG A 25 -4.24 26.86 -10.08
CA ARG A 25 -3.28 27.05 -11.18
C ARG A 25 -1.84 26.72 -10.78
N ARG A 26 -1.40 27.16 -9.59
CA ARG A 26 -0.06 26.87 -9.09
C ARG A 26 0.15 25.37 -8.87
N ALA A 27 -0.82 24.71 -8.21
CA ALA A 27 -0.76 23.28 -7.94
C ALA A 27 -0.75 22.46 -9.24
N THR A 28 -1.62 22.79 -10.20
CA THR A 28 -1.66 22.17 -11.53
C THR A 28 -0.32 22.32 -12.24
N SER A 29 0.17 23.56 -12.38
CA SER A 29 1.43 23.82 -13.10
C SER A 29 2.62 23.09 -12.47
N ALA A 30 2.74 23.14 -11.13
CA ALA A 30 3.83 22.47 -10.42
C ALA A 30 3.77 20.95 -10.60
N LEU A 31 2.59 20.33 -10.40
CA LEU A 31 2.43 18.89 -10.60
C LEU A 31 2.77 18.48 -12.02
N LEU A 32 2.18 19.13 -13.02
CA LEU A 32 2.38 18.79 -14.43
C LEU A 32 3.84 18.95 -14.87
N ALA A 33 4.50 20.03 -14.44
CA ALA A 33 5.92 20.24 -14.73
C ALA A 33 6.81 19.15 -14.11
N VAL A 34 6.50 18.70 -12.90
CA VAL A 34 7.25 17.61 -12.24
C VAL A 34 6.96 16.27 -12.91
N MET A 35 5.72 16.01 -13.34
CA MET A 35 5.36 14.79 -14.08
C MET A 35 6.13 14.68 -15.40
N SER A 36 6.32 15.78 -16.13
CA SER A 36 7.13 15.78 -17.37
C SER A 36 8.63 15.73 -17.10
N SER A 37 9.11 16.33 -16.00
CA SER A 37 10.54 16.41 -15.66
C SER A 37 11.06 15.13 -15.00
N VAL A 38 10.24 14.46 -14.18
CA VAL A 38 10.60 13.25 -13.43
C VAL A 38 9.95 12.03 -14.07
N ARG A 39 10.69 11.37 -14.97
CA ARG A 39 10.15 10.36 -15.89
C ARG A 39 9.45 9.21 -15.15
N GLU A 40 10.07 8.70 -14.10
CA GLU A 40 9.55 7.59 -13.31
C GLU A 40 8.24 7.96 -12.61
N PHE A 41 8.13 9.19 -12.09
CA PHE A 41 6.92 9.67 -11.43
C PHE A 41 5.78 9.89 -12.42
N GLY A 42 6.03 10.60 -13.53
CA GLY A 42 5.03 10.81 -14.58
C GLY A 42 4.49 9.50 -15.15
N ARG A 43 5.38 8.50 -15.32
CA ARG A 43 5.02 7.15 -15.73
C ARG A 43 4.15 6.43 -14.71
N VAL A 44 4.49 6.48 -13.42
CA VAL A 44 3.73 5.80 -12.36
C VAL A 44 2.28 6.26 -12.34
N LEU A 45 2.03 7.56 -12.53
CA LEU A 45 0.68 8.11 -12.53
C LEU A 45 -0.09 7.75 -13.81
N THR A 46 0.55 7.82 -14.98
CA THR A 46 -0.14 7.73 -16.28
C THR A 46 -0.22 6.31 -16.86
N GLN A 47 0.73 5.42 -16.54
CA GLN A 47 0.74 4.05 -17.04
C GLN A 47 -0.52 3.24 -16.65
N PRO A 48 -1.08 3.35 -15.42
CA PRO A 48 -2.34 2.71 -15.08
C PRO A 48 -3.54 3.15 -15.95
N MET A 49 -3.44 4.29 -16.62
CA MET A 49 -4.47 4.83 -17.54
C MET A 49 -4.26 4.40 -19.00
N GLY A 50 -3.25 3.57 -19.27
CA GLY A 50 -2.93 3.09 -20.61
C GLY A 50 -1.91 3.94 -21.36
N ALA A 51 -1.35 4.99 -20.75
CA ALA A 51 -0.30 5.79 -21.35
C ALA A 51 0.96 4.94 -21.63
N PRO A 52 1.62 5.10 -22.79
CA PRO A 52 2.87 4.42 -23.07
C PRO A 52 4.00 4.94 -22.17
N ALA A 53 4.95 4.07 -21.83
CA ALA A 53 6.16 4.44 -21.09
C ALA A 53 7.15 5.24 -21.98
N GLY A 54 6.79 6.48 -22.29
CA GLY A 54 7.50 7.40 -23.17
C GLY A 54 7.72 8.77 -22.55
N GLN A 55 8.14 9.74 -23.37
CA GLN A 55 8.27 11.12 -22.92
C GLN A 55 6.88 11.71 -22.67
N LEU A 56 6.72 12.36 -21.52
CA LEU A 56 5.49 13.04 -21.13
C LEU A 56 5.65 14.54 -21.36
N GLU A 57 4.82 15.10 -22.24
CA GLU A 57 4.65 16.52 -22.45
C GLU A 57 3.42 16.99 -21.68
N THR A 58 3.53 18.17 -21.05
CA THR A 58 2.44 18.72 -20.22
C THR A 58 2.23 20.20 -20.47
N TYR A 59 0.98 20.60 -20.59
CA TYR A 59 0.56 21.97 -20.90
C TYR A 59 -0.50 22.46 -19.91
N ILE A 60 -0.64 23.77 -19.78
CA ILE A 60 -1.60 24.43 -18.88
C ILE A 60 -2.54 25.38 -19.65
N GLU A 61 -3.76 25.53 -19.14
CA GLU A 61 -4.78 26.48 -19.63
C GLU A 61 -5.03 26.41 -21.14
N VAL A 62 -5.23 25.20 -21.67
CA VAL A 62 -5.30 24.97 -23.12
C VAL A 62 -6.68 25.38 -23.67
N PRO A 63 -6.79 26.34 -24.60
CA PRO A 63 -8.09 26.80 -25.08
C PRO A 63 -8.73 25.83 -26.07
N PHE A 64 -10.03 25.55 -25.89
CA PHE A 64 -10.87 24.81 -26.83
C PHE A 64 -12.21 25.50 -27.05
N TYR A 65 -12.84 25.22 -28.20
CA TYR A 65 -14.19 25.68 -28.50
C TYR A 65 -15.16 24.49 -28.44
N LEU A 66 -16.30 24.68 -27.76
CA LEU A 66 -17.43 23.75 -27.77
C LEU A 66 -18.67 24.54 -28.19
N GLY A 67 -19.02 24.44 -29.47
CA GLY A 67 -19.93 25.38 -30.12
C GLY A 67 -19.35 26.80 -30.09
N GLU A 68 -20.09 27.75 -29.53
CA GLU A 68 -19.65 29.15 -29.39
C GLU A 68 -18.87 29.42 -28.09
N ARG A 69 -18.87 28.47 -27.14
CA ARG A 69 -18.21 28.64 -25.84
C ARG A 69 -16.73 28.33 -25.96
N ARG A 70 -15.88 29.23 -25.48
CA ARG A 70 -14.45 29.00 -25.30
C ARG A 70 -14.18 28.51 -23.88
N LEU A 71 -13.59 27.34 -23.75
CA LEU A 71 -13.32 26.64 -22.49
C LEU A 71 -11.83 26.38 -22.36
N TYR A 72 -11.34 26.35 -21.12
CA TYR A 72 -9.92 26.20 -20.78
C TYR A 72 -9.78 25.10 -19.72
N PRO A 73 -9.61 23.83 -20.10
CA PRO A 73 -9.14 22.81 -19.17
C PRO A 73 -7.83 23.24 -18.52
N ASP A 74 -7.67 22.94 -17.23
CA ASP A 74 -6.52 23.35 -16.44
C ASP A 74 -5.20 22.82 -16.98
N GLY A 75 -5.22 21.65 -17.63
CA GLY A 75 -4.04 21.15 -18.32
C GLY A 75 -4.30 20.09 -19.37
N LEU A 76 -3.20 19.66 -19.99
CA LEU A 76 -3.16 18.61 -21.01
C LEU A 76 -1.92 17.75 -20.80
N LEU A 77 -2.10 16.44 -20.84
CA LEU A 77 -1.05 15.43 -20.82
C LEU A 77 -0.91 14.82 -22.21
N ARG A 78 0.33 14.56 -22.63
CA ARG A 78 0.63 13.82 -23.86
C ARG A 78 1.84 12.93 -23.65
N ALA A 79 1.64 11.62 -23.75
CA ALA A 79 2.69 10.62 -23.65
C ALA A 79 2.96 9.98 -25.01
N ARG A 80 4.21 10.04 -25.49
CA ARG A 80 4.62 9.49 -26.80
C ARG A 80 5.71 8.44 -26.66
N ARG A 81 5.52 7.28 -27.30
CA ARG A 81 6.57 6.26 -27.47
C ARG A 81 6.48 5.61 -28.85
N GLY A 82 7.43 5.93 -29.73
CA GLY A 82 7.40 5.46 -31.11
C GLY A 82 6.13 5.97 -31.82
N GLN A 83 5.33 5.06 -32.36
CA GLN A 83 4.07 5.38 -33.04
C GLN A 83 2.86 5.44 -32.10
N LYS A 84 3.04 5.14 -30.80
CA LYS A 84 1.95 5.21 -29.83
C LYS A 84 1.93 6.57 -29.16
N GLU A 85 0.76 7.19 -29.15
CA GLU A 85 0.45 8.42 -28.44
C GLU A 85 -0.73 8.15 -27.50
N TRP A 86 -0.70 8.77 -26.33
CA TRP A 86 -1.84 8.85 -25.40
C TRP A 86 -1.97 10.28 -24.90
N THR A 87 -3.18 10.77 -24.82
CA THR A 87 -3.50 12.17 -24.52
C THR A 87 -4.65 12.28 -23.53
N ALA A 88 -4.56 13.26 -22.63
CA ALA A 88 -5.63 13.53 -21.69
C ALA A 88 -5.79 15.00 -21.38
N LEU A 89 -7.03 15.45 -21.25
CA LEU A 89 -7.35 16.72 -20.61
C LEU A 89 -7.25 16.58 -19.09
N VAL A 90 -6.93 17.66 -18.40
CA VAL A 90 -6.81 17.70 -16.94
C VAL A 90 -7.70 18.80 -16.38
N GLU A 91 -8.46 18.46 -15.34
CA GLU A 91 -9.22 19.41 -14.52
C GLU A 91 -8.82 19.24 -13.05
N VAL A 92 -8.59 20.35 -12.35
CA VAL A 92 -8.03 20.35 -11.00
C VAL A 92 -8.88 21.17 -10.05
N LYS A 93 -9.06 20.66 -8.84
CA LYS A 93 -9.64 21.39 -7.70
C LYS A 93 -8.74 21.28 -6.49
N THR A 94 -8.64 22.36 -5.72
CA THR A 94 -7.91 22.38 -4.45
C THR A 94 -8.79 22.88 -3.32
N GLY A 95 -8.33 22.69 -2.08
CA GLY A 95 -9.07 23.08 -0.89
C GLY A 95 -10.41 22.36 -0.79
N VAL A 96 -11.49 23.13 -0.59
CA VAL A 96 -12.86 22.63 -0.42
C VAL A 96 -13.67 22.60 -1.72
N ASN A 97 -13.06 23.01 -2.84
CA ASN A 97 -13.74 23.04 -4.13
C ASN A 97 -13.98 21.62 -4.66
N THR A 98 -15.14 21.41 -5.28
CA THR A 98 -15.57 20.10 -5.79
C THR A 98 -15.65 20.09 -7.30
N LEU A 99 -15.50 18.91 -7.89
CA LEU A 99 -15.62 18.71 -9.35
C LEU A 99 -17.08 18.82 -9.81
N GLU A 100 -17.34 19.71 -10.77
CA GLU A 100 -18.69 20.00 -11.27
C GLU A 100 -19.07 19.14 -12.49
N ALA A 101 -20.22 18.47 -12.43
CA ALA A 101 -20.65 17.55 -13.50
C ALA A 101 -20.77 18.24 -14.86
N GLU A 102 -21.33 19.46 -14.93
CA GLU A 102 -21.49 20.19 -16.19
C GLU A 102 -20.13 20.50 -16.84
N GLN A 103 -19.14 20.94 -16.03
CA GLN A 103 -17.79 21.22 -16.50
C GLN A 103 -17.12 19.95 -17.03
N LEU A 104 -17.20 18.84 -16.28
CA LEU A 104 -16.61 17.57 -16.72
C LEU A 104 -17.26 17.05 -17.99
N GLU A 105 -18.59 17.15 -18.10
CA GLU A 105 -19.32 16.73 -19.29
C GLU A 105 -19.02 17.57 -20.52
N ALA A 106 -18.73 18.86 -20.35
CA ALA A 106 -18.25 19.72 -21.43
C ALA A 106 -16.84 19.32 -21.88
N TYR A 107 -15.94 19.00 -20.95
CA TYR A 107 -14.59 18.56 -21.29
C TYR A 107 -14.56 17.16 -21.91
N LEU A 108 -15.46 16.26 -21.51
CA LEU A 108 -15.66 14.97 -22.18
C LEU A 108 -16.14 15.15 -23.62
N ASP A 109 -17.00 16.14 -23.90
CA ASP A 109 -17.39 16.45 -25.29
C ASP A 109 -16.20 16.99 -26.09
N ILE A 110 -15.42 17.93 -25.53
CA ILE A 110 -14.19 18.44 -26.16
C ILE A 110 -13.22 17.30 -26.44
N ALA A 111 -12.96 16.43 -25.46
CA ALA A 111 -12.08 15.28 -25.60
C ALA A 111 -12.53 14.37 -26.74
N ARG A 112 -13.84 14.10 -26.85
CA ARG A 112 -14.38 13.30 -27.94
C ARG A 112 -14.22 13.99 -29.31
N GLU A 113 -14.45 15.29 -29.40
CA GLU A 113 -14.35 16.07 -30.64
C GLU A 113 -12.91 16.22 -31.13
N GLN A 114 -11.96 16.38 -30.20
CA GLN A 114 -10.53 16.53 -30.50
C GLN A 114 -9.78 15.20 -30.58
N GLY A 115 -10.41 14.09 -30.18
CA GLY A 115 -9.81 12.76 -30.22
C GLY A 115 -8.86 12.46 -29.06
N PHE A 116 -9.02 13.10 -27.91
CA PHE A 116 -8.26 12.78 -26.70
C PHE A 116 -8.72 11.45 -26.08
N ASP A 117 -7.79 10.69 -25.51
CA ASP A 117 -8.06 9.36 -24.95
C ASP A 117 -8.80 9.45 -23.60
N ALA A 118 -8.52 10.49 -22.81
CA ALA A 118 -9.05 10.61 -21.46
C ALA A 118 -9.32 12.04 -20.97
N LEU A 119 -10.14 12.14 -19.92
CA LEU A 119 -10.21 13.26 -18.99
C LEU A 119 -9.72 12.77 -17.62
N VAL A 120 -8.74 13.46 -17.05
CA VAL A 120 -8.19 13.18 -15.73
C VAL A 120 -8.58 14.32 -14.80
N THR A 121 -9.28 14.01 -13.71
CA THR A 121 -9.59 14.99 -12.68
C THR A 121 -8.68 14.84 -11.47
N ILE A 122 -8.36 15.95 -10.80
CA ILE A 122 -7.54 15.95 -9.58
C ILE A 122 -8.25 16.78 -8.51
N SER A 123 -8.58 16.19 -7.36
CA SER A 123 -9.19 16.94 -6.24
C SER A 123 -8.88 16.33 -4.88
N ASN A 124 -9.40 16.94 -3.80
CA ASN A 124 -9.35 16.36 -2.46
C ASN A 124 -10.45 15.30 -2.22
N GLU A 125 -11.30 15.04 -3.21
CA GLU A 125 -12.31 13.99 -3.11
C GLU A 125 -11.62 12.63 -3.19
N ILE A 126 -11.98 11.71 -2.28
CA ILE A 126 -11.39 10.37 -2.25
C ILE A 126 -12.53 9.39 -2.50
N PRO A 127 -12.58 8.77 -3.69
CA PRO A 127 -13.55 7.73 -3.98
C PRO A 127 -13.40 6.56 -3.02
N ALA A 128 -14.54 6.00 -2.59
CA ALA A 128 -14.60 4.84 -1.71
C ALA A 128 -13.92 3.60 -2.30
N VAL A 129 -13.98 3.45 -3.63
CA VAL A 129 -13.37 2.34 -4.37
C VAL A 129 -12.46 2.90 -5.46
N ALA A 130 -11.27 2.31 -5.62
CA ALA A 130 -10.34 2.67 -6.68
C ALA A 130 -11.01 2.49 -8.07
N GLY A 131 -10.80 3.47 -8.96
CA GLY A 131 -11.39 3.46 -10.30
C GLY A 131 -12.79 4.05 -10.39
N LEU A 132 -13.47 4.34 -9.27
CA LEU A 132 -14.67 5.16 -9.29
C LEU A 132 -14.33 6.65 -9.37
N HIS A 133 -15.16 7.39 -10.08
CA HIS A 133 -15.09 8.85 -10.14
C HIS A 133 -16.01 9.47 -9.06
N PRO A 134 -15.57 10.51 -8.32
CA PRO A 134 -16.37 11.11 -7.25
C PRO A 134 -17.64 11.84 -7.79
N THR A 135 -17.53 12.44 -8.97
CA THR A 135 -18.64 13.11 -9.65
C THR A 135 -19.36 12.16 -10.60
N LYS A 136 -20.69 12.12 -10.54
CA LYS A 136 -21.53 11.40 -11.50
C LYS A 136 -21.66 12.22 -12.80
N VAL A 137 -21.44 11.56 -13.93
CA VAL A 137 -21.58 12.13 -15.28
C VAL A 137 -22.44 11.21 -16.15
N ASP A 138 -22.97 11.71 -17.28
CA ASP A 138 -23.66 10.87 -18.26
C ASP A 138 -22.71 9.80 -18.84
N LYS A 139 -22.98 8.53 -18.50
CA LYS A 139 -22.21 7.36 -18.97
C LYS A 139 -22.10 7.27 -20.50
N ARG A 140 -23.03 7.88 -21.25
CA ARG A 140 -22.96 7.92 -22.73
C ARG A 140 -21.74 8.69 -23.24
N LYS A 141 -21.25 9.68 -22.49
CA LYS A 141 -20.06 10.46 -22.83
C LYS A 141 -18.76 9.67 -22.63
N LEU A 142 -18.79 8.59 -21.84
CA LEU A 142 -17.63 7.75 -21.50
C LEU A 142 -17.34 6.64 -22.54
N LYS A 143 -18.09 6.58 -23.64
CA LYS A 143 -17.95 5.49 -24.64
C LYS A 143 -16.63 5.54 -25.42
N ARG A 144 -16.07 6.75 -25.61
CA ARG A 144 -14.85 6.98 -26.41
C ARG A 144 -13.71 7.59 -25.61
N VAL A 145 -14.04 8.25 -24.51
CA VAL A 145 -13.09 8.97 -23.66
C VAL A 145 -13.15 8.35 -22.28
N ALA A 146 -12.00 7.94 -21.74
CA ALA A 146 -11.91 7.44 -20.38
C ALA A 146 -12.02 8.60 -19.38
N LEU A 147 -12.67 8.38 -18.24
CA LEU A 147 -12.72 9.35 -17.15
C LEU A 147 -11.97 8.77 -15.95
N HIS A 148 -10.91 9.46 -15.53
CA HIS A 148 -10.08 9.08 -14.41
C HIS A 148 -10.07 10.14 -13.33
N HIS A 149 -9.76 9.72 -12.11
CA HIS A 149 -9.65 10.61 -10.97
C HIS A 149 -8.43 10.27 -10.12
N TRP A 150 -7.64 11.30 -9.81
CA TRP A 150 -6.61 11.26 -8.78
C TRP A 150 -7.03 12.11 -7.59
N SER A 151 -7.00 11.52 -6.39
CA SER A 151 -7.01 12.35 -5.20
C SER A 151 -5.61 12.93 -4.99
N TRP A 152 -5.49 14.17 -4.54
CA TRP A 152 -4.18 14.75 -4.23
C TRP A 152 -3.38 13.93 -3.20
N SER A 153 -4.09 13.28 -2.26
CA SER A 153 -3.51 12.34 -1.31
C SER A 153 -2.85 11.13 -1.98
N MET A 154 -3.40 10.65 -3.09
CA MET A 154 -2.82 9.57 -3.89
C MET A 154 -1.63 10.06 -4.70
N VAL A 155 -1.71 11.25 -5.30
CA VAL A 155 -0.58 11.87 -6.01
C VAL A 155 0.62 12.03 -5.09
N LEU A 156 0.40 12.55 -3.87
CA LEU A 156 1.46 12.65 -2.86
C LEU A 156 2.00 11.28 -2.43
N ALA A 157 1.12 10.30 -2.22
CA ALA A 157 1.55 8.96 -1.84
C ALA A 157 2.46 8.33 -2.91
N GLU A 158 2.09 8.42 -4.19
CA GLU A 158 2.91 7.94 -5.30
C GLU A 158 4.23 8.73 -5.42
N ALA A 159 4.22 10.04 -5.17
CA ALA A 159 5.44 10.84 -5.18
C ALA A 159 6.43 10.39 -4.09
N VAL A 160 5.94 10.19 -2.86
CA VAL A 160 6.76 9.73 -1.73
C VAL A 160 7.25 8.30 -1.95
N LEU A 161 6.38 7.39 -2.39
CA LEU A 161 6.78 6.01 -2.71
C LEU A 161 7.82 5.97 -3.83
N GLN A 162 7.65 6.81 -4.86
CA GLN A 162 8.61 6.88 -5.96
C GLN A 162 9.97 7.41 -5.50
N LYS A 163 9.99 8.47 -4.70
CA LYS A 163 11.23 9.10 -4.22
C LYS A 163 11.98 8.23 -3.22
N GLU A 164 11.29 7.73 -2.19
CA GLU A 164 11.93 7.12 -1.02
C GLU A 164 12.15 5.60 -1.18
N HIS A 165 11.32 4.91 -1.97
CA HIS A 165 11.31 3.44 -1.99
C HIS A 165 11.59 2.82 -3.36
N ARG A 166 10.97 3.35 -4.44
CA ARG A 166 11.20 2.83 -5.80
C ARG A 166 12.45 3.43 -6.45
N GLY A 167 12.85 4.64 -6.04
CA GLY A 167 14.02 5.36 -6.50
C GLY A 167 13.79 6.16 -7.79
N VAL A 168 14.55 7.24 -7.95
CA VAL A 168 14.64 8.02 -9.18
C VAL A 168 16.11 8.01 -9.60
N ALA A 169 16.39 7.61 -10.84
CA ALA A 169 17.76 7.33 -11.29
C ALA A 169 18.62 8.60 -11.34
N ASP A 170 18.01 9.72 -11.72
CA ASP A 170 18.66 11.02 -11.82
C ASP A 170 18.53 11.78 -10.48
N PRO A 171 19.65 12.18 -9.83
CA PRO A 171 19.62 12.88 -8.55
C PRO A 171 18.89 14.23 -8.59
N ASP A 172 18.96 14.96 -9.70
CA ASP A 172 18.30 16.26 -9.84
C ASP A 172 16.79 16.07 -10.00
N GLN A 173 16.36 15.05 -10.75
CA GLN A 173 14.94 14.66 -10.82
C GLN A 173 14.42 14.20 -9.45
N ALA A 174 15.22 13.45 -8.69
CA ALA A 174 14.87 13.03 -7.34
C ALA A 174 14.69 14.23 -6.40
N TRP A 175 15.57 15.24 -6.52
CA TRP A 175 15.46 16.49 -5.78
C TRP A 175 14.22 17.29 -6.18
N ILE A 176 13.92 17.43 -7.48
CA ILE A 176 12.70 18.08 -7.99
C ILE A 176 11.44 17.41 -7.44
N LEU A 177 11.40 16.08 -7.42
CA LEU A 177 10.27 15.33 -6.84
C LEU A 177 10.13 15.59 -5.34
N GLY A 178 11.25 15.72 -4.63
CA GLY A 178 11.28 16.13 -3.22
C GLY A 178 10.66 17.49 -2.97
N GLU A 179 10.91 18.46 -3.85
CA GLU A 179 10.31 19.79 -3.75
C GLU A 179 8.81 19.78 -4.04
N LEU A 180 8.33 18.92 -4.95
CA LEU A 180 6.89 18.72 -5.12
C LEU A 180 6.24 18.14 -3.86
N ILE A 181 6.86 17.13 -3.25
CA ILE A 181 6.38 16.53 -1.99
C ILE A 181 6.27 17.61 -0.92
N ARG A 182 7.33 18.41 -0.73
CA ARG A 182 7.36 19.53 0.22
C ARG A 182 6.27 20.57 -0.06
N TYR A 183 6.03 20.88 -1.33
CA TYR A 183 4.94 21.77 -1.74
C TYR A 183 3.58 21.19 -1.36
N LEU A 184 3.28 19.95 -1.75
CA LEU A 184 1.97 19.31 -1.54
C LEU A 184 1.66 19.11 -0.05
N GLU A 185 2.66 18.79 0.78
CA GLU A 185 2.50 18.63 2.22
C GLU A 185 2.22 19.94 2.96
N HIS A 186 2.61 21.08 2.38
CA HIS A 186 2.40 22.36 3.01
C HIS A 186 0.89 22.69 3.07
N PRO A 187 0.31 23.11 4.21
CA PRO A 187 -1.15 23.34 4.32
C PRO A 187 -1.71 24.37 3.32
N ARG A 188 -0.88 25.32 2.88
CA ARG A 188 -1.25 26.30 1.84
C ARG A 188 -1.18 25.78 0.40
N SER A 189 -0.90 24.50 0.17
CA SER A 189 -1.01 23.89 -1.16
C SER A 189 -2.46 23.67 -1.55
N GLY A 190 -3.34 23.47 -0.57
CA GLY A 190 -4.72 23.05 -0.79
C GLY A 190 -4.87 21.60 -1.26
N ALA A 191 -3.77 20.84 -1.36
CA ALA A 191 -3.74 19.48 -1.90
C ALA A 191 -3.83 18.37 -0.83
N LEU A 192 -3.84 18.72 0.45
CA LEU A 192 -3.85 17.68 1.49
C LEU A 192 -4.91 17.97 2.54
N GLN A 193 -6.13 17.45 2.34
CA GLN A 193 -7.10 17.38 3.42
C GLN A 193 -8.14 16.28 3.18
N PHE A 194 -8.06 15.23 4.01
CA PHE A 194 -9.25 14.50 4.44
C PHE A 194 -9.55 14.97 5.86
N ASP A 195 -10.24 16.10 6.01
CA ASP A 195 -10.35 16.79 7.29
C ASP A 195 -11.76 16.88 7.87
N ASP A 196 -12.78 16.42 7.13
CA ASP A 196 -14.17 16.50 7.54
C ASP A 196 -14.97 15.25 7.11
N MET A 197 -15.80 14.74 8.02
CA MET A 197 -16.71 13.60 7.78
C MET A 197 -17.98 13.97 7.00
N GLY A 198 -18.11 15.21 6.55
CA GLY A 198 -19.24 15.74 5.79
C GLY A 198 -20.38 16.28 6.68
N PRO A 199 -21.27 17.12 6.11
CA PRO A 199 -22.35 17.79 6.86
C PRO A 199 -23.30 16.81 7.55
N SER A 200 -23.53 15.63 6.95
CA SER A 200 -24.40 14.58 7.49
C SER A 200 -23.86 13.89 8.74
N TRP A 201 -22.56 14.01 9.06
CA TRP A 201 -21.91 13.29 10.16
C TRP A 201 -22.61 13.45 11.51
N VAL A 202 -22.89 14.69 11.91
CA VAL A 202 -23.44 14.98 13.25
C VAL A 202 -24.83 14.38 13.39
N THR A 203 -25.69 14.61 12.39
CA THR A 203 -27.06 14.08 12.34
C THR A 203 -27.06 12.55 12.34
N THR A 204 -26.24 11.91 11.51
CA THR A 204 -26.16 10.43 11.46
C THR A 204 -25.68 9.86 12.79
N ARG A 205 -24.61 10.42 13.37
CA ARG A 205 -24.06 9.98 14.67
C ARG A 205 -25.12 10.07 15.78
N GLU A 206 -25.85 11.18 15.87
CA GLU A 206 -26.91 11.38 16.86
C GLU A 206 -28.09 10.43 16.65
N ALA A 207 -28.45 10.16 15.39
CA ALA A 207 -29.46 9.16 15.07
C ALA A 207 -29.02 7.74 15.46
N VAL A 208 -27.74 7.40 15.29
CA VAL A 208 -27.18 6.11 15.72
C VAL A 208 -27.18 5.99 17.25
N ALA A 209 -26.75 7.04 17.95
CA ALA A 209 -26.69 7.09 19.40
C ALA A 209 -28.08 6.98 20.04
N SER A 210 -29.10 7.59 19.43
CA SER A 210 -30.49 7.52 19.89
C SER A 210 -31.26 6.28 19.39
N GLY A 211 -30.65 5.44 18.55
CA GLY A 211 -31.32 4.27 17.95
C GLY A 211 -32.42 4.62 16.92
N THR A 212 -32.39 5.84 16.39
CA THR A 212 -33.39 6.35 15.45
C THR A 212 -32.99 6.24 13.99
N LEU A 213 -31.70 5.99 13.69
CA LEU A 213 -31.24 5.82 12.31
C LEU A 213 -31.98 4.65 11.62
N ARG A 214 -32.45 4.87 10.40
CA ARG A 214 -33.08 3.86 9.54
C ARG A 214 -32.25 3.66 8.26
N PRO A 215 -32.26 2.46 7.66
CA PRO A 215 -31.53 2.20 6.42
C PRO A 215 -31.88 3.12 5.24
N GLY A 216 -33.09 3.71 5.22
CA GLY A 216 -33.54 4.63 4.18
C GLY A 216 -33.13 6.09 4.38
N ASP A 217 -32.48 6.43 5.51
CA ASP A 217 -32.11 7.81 5.81
C ASP A 217 -30.99 8.29 4.88
N LYS A 218 -31.23 9.39 4.16
CA LYS A 218 -30.30 9.92 3.13
C LYS A 218 -28.93 10.32 3.68
N CYS A 219 -28.82 10.62 4.97
CA CYS A 219 -27.56 10.98 5.61
C CYS A 219 -26.60 9.78 5.77
N ALA A 220 -27.12 8.56 5.87
CA ALA A 220 -26.32 7.36 6.15
C ALA A 220 -25.37 6.99 4.99
N PRO A 221 -25.80 6.95 3.71
CA PRO A 221 -24.89 6.70 2.59
C PRO A 221 -23.74 7.69 2.47
N GLU A 222 -23.97 8.98 2.79
CA GLU A 222 -22.93 10.01 2.75
C GLU A 222 -21.83 9.74 3.80
N VAL A 223 -22.22 9.39 5.03
CA VAL A 223 -21.28 9.04 6.10
C VAL A 223 -20.55 7.74 5.79
N ALA A 224 -21.23 6.75 5.21
CA ALA A 224 -20.61 5.51 4.75
C ALA A 224 -19.53 5.77 3.70
N ALA A 225 -19.82 6.60 2.68
CA ALA A 225 -18.85 6.97 1.66
C ALA A 225 -17.65 7.73 2.25
N ARG A 226 -17.88 8.64 3.20
CA ARG A 226 -16.80 9.35 3.91
C ARG A 226 -15.95 8.42 4.77
N PHE A 227 -16.54 7.39 5.38
CA PHE A 227 -15.77 6.39 6.12
C PHE A 227 -14.87 5.55 5.20
N ASP A 228 -15.34 5.11 4.04
CA ASP A 228 -14.48 4.42 3.07
C ASP A 228 -13.37 5.33 2.53
N ALA A 229 -13.69 6.60 2.27
CA ALA A 229 -12.71 7.61 1.90
C ALA A 229 -11.63 7.80 3.00
N LEU A 230 -12.02 7.79 4.28
CA LEU A 230 -11.10 7.81 5.42
C LEU A 230 -10.19 6.58 5.43
N LEU A 231 -10.73 5.37 5.26
CA LEU A 231 -9.92 4.15 5.22
C LEU A 231 -8.91 4.17 4.08
N ARG A 232 -9.32 4.65 2.89
CA ARG A 232 -8.40 4.83 1.76
C ARG A 232 -7.33 5.88 2.05
N TYR A 233 -7.71 7.01 2.65
CA TYR A 233 -6.77 8.03 3.08
C TYR A 233 -5.72 7.49 4.06
N VAL A 234 -6.16 6.80 5.11
CA VAL A 234 -5.25 6.23 6.12
C VAL A 234 -4.38 5.11 5.52
N SER A 235 -4.92 4.32 4.59
CA SER A 235 -4.15 3.31 3.85
C SER A 235 -2.99 3.95 3.07
N LEU A 236 -3.25 5.06 2.35
CA LEU A 236 -2.20 5.80 1.64
C LEU A 236 -1.13 6.35 2.61
N GLN A 237 -1.56 6.90 3.76
CA GLN A 237 -0.60 7.40 4.77
C GLN A 237 0.25 6.27 5.37
N LEU A 238 -0.36 5.12 5.66
CA LEU A 238 0.36 3.96 6.16
C LEU A 238 1.31 3.41 5.10
N GLY A 239 0.87 3.27 3.85
CA GLY A 239 1.71 2.82 2.73
C GLY A 239 2.94 3.69 2.53
N ARG A 240 2.81 5.02 2.64
CA ARG A 240 3.97 5.94 2.61
C ARG A 240 5.00 5.65 3.71
N LYS A 241 4.54 5.37 4.94
CA LYS A 241 5.42 5.06 6.09
C LYS A 241 6.10 3.71 5.93
N LEU A 242 5.40 2.74 5.34
CA LEU A 242 5.90 1.37 5.15
C LEU A 242 6.73 1.18 3.88
N GLY A 243 6.56 2.05 2.89
CA GLY A 243 7.17 1.89 1.58
C GLY A 243 6.50 0.86 0.68
N ASP A 244 5.24 0.53 0.97
CA ASP A 244 4.53 -0.58 0.36
C ASP A 244 3.09 -0.19 -0.01
N ASP A 245 2.47 -0.96 -0.92
CA ASP A 245 1.11 -0.68 -1.40
C ASP A 245 0.04 -1.17 -0.41
N VAL A 246 -0.33 -0.29 0.52
CA VAL A 246 -1.38 -0.52 1.52
C VAL A 246 -2.73 -0.06 0.97
N THR A 247 -3.72 -0.95 0.97
CA THR A 247 -5.02 -0.72 0.32
C THR A 247 -6.19 -1.12 1.21
N PRO A 248 -7.38 -0.51 1.05
CA PRO A 248 -8.61 -1.05 1.65
C PRO A 248 -8.88 -2.48 1.17
N ALA A 249 -9.18 -3.37 2.11
CA ALA A 249 -9.53 -4.76 1.84
C ALA A 249 -11.01 -4.85 1.47
N LEU A 250 -11.28 -4.91 0.16
CA LEU A 250 -12.61 -5.12 -0.41
C LEU A 250 -12.70 -6.51 -1.03
N SER A 251 -13.87 -7.15 -0.89
CA SER A 251 -14.14 -8.40 -1.60
C SER A 251 -14.24 -8.17 -3.11
N ARG A 252 -14.02 -9.22 -3.91
CA ARG A 252 -14.22 -9.16 -5.38
C ARG A 252 -15.63 -8.68 -5.75
N LYS A 253 -16.63 -9.03 -4.94
CA LYS A 253 -18.02 -8.62 -5.16
C LYS A 253 -18.21 -7.13 -4.90
N GLU A 254 -17.64 -6.60 -3.82
CA GLU A 254 -17.70 -5.17 -3.50
C GLU A 254 -16.93 -4.31 -4.51
N LEU A 255 -15.83 -4.82 -5.07
CA LEU A 255 -15.11 -4.15 -6.16
C LEU A 255 -15.94 -4.08 -7.45
N ALA A 256 -16.66 -5.15 -7.78
CA ALA A 256 -17.52 -5.21 -8.95
C ALA A 256 -18.82 -4.39 -8.77
N GLU A 257 -19.34 -4.32 -7.54
CA GLU A 257 -20.60 -3.66 -7.18
C GLU A 257 -20.40 -2.77 -5.93
N PRO A 258 -19.84 -1.57 -6.09
CA PRO A 258 -19.54 -0.66 -4.98
C PRO A 258 -20.75 -0.24 -4.15
N GLU A 259 -21.95 -0.25 -4.74
CA GLU A 259 -23.20 0.03 -4.03
C GLU A 259 -23.46 -0.99 -2.91
N LEU A 260 -23.02 -2.25 -3.06
CA LEU A 260 -23.16 -3.27 -2.02
C LEU A 260 -22.34 -2.93 -0.77
N ARG A 261 -21.14 -2.37 -0.96
CA ARG A 261 -20.28 -1.92 0.14
C ARG A 261 -20.97 -0.81 0.93
N SER A 262 -21.53 0.19 0.23
CA SER A 262 -22.29 1.28 0.86
C SER A 262 -23.52 0.75 1.61
N GLN A 263 -24.30 -0.14 0.99
CA GLN A 263 -25.47 -0.76 1.64
C GLN A 263 -25.10 -1.56 2.89
N SER A 264 -23.99 -2.32 2.86
CA SER A 264 -23.48 -3.06 4.01
C SER A 264 -23.12 -2.14 5.18
N LEU A 265 -22.42 -1.03 4.90
CA LEU A 265 -22.10 -0.02 5.92
C LEU A 265 -23.34 0.63 6.52
N VAL A 266 -24.30 1.04 5.68
CA VAL A 266 -25.57 1.62 6.14
C VAL A 266 -26.34 0.63 7.00
N GLN A 267 -26.36 -0.65 6.62
CA GLN A 267 -27.01 -1.70 7.39
C GLN A 267 -26.32 -1.92 8.75
N SER A 268 -24.99 -2.00 8.80
CA SER A 268 -24.23 -2.15 10.04
C SER A 268 -24.40 -0.93 10.95
N MET A 269 -24.39 0.28 10.38
CA MET A 269 -24.56 1.51 11.13
C MET A 269 -25.98 1.65 11.71
N SER A 270 -27.02 1.26 10.96
CA SER A 270 -28.41 1.33 11.44
C SER A 270 -28.77 0.23 12.45
N THR A 271 -28.28 -0.99 12.25
CA THR A 271 -28.60 -2.13 13.14
C THR A 271 -27.67 -2.19 14.36
N GLN A 272 -26.37 -2.19 14.13
CA GLN A 272 -25.34 -2.39 15.16
C GLN A 272 -24.80 -1.07 15.71
N GLY A 273 -24.90 0.03 14.96
CA GLY A 273 -24.28 1.30 15.34
C GLY A 273 -22.81 1.40 14.97
N THR A 274 -22.35 0.55 14.05
CA THR A 274 -20.93 0.40 13.71
C THR A 274 -20.63 0.74 12.26
N LEU A 275 -19.47 1.35 12.02
CA LEU A 275 -18.82 1.45 10.72
C LEU A 275 -17.61 0.53 10.73
N HIS A 276 -17.49 -0.37 9.74
CA HIS A 276 -16.40 -1.33 9.70
C HIS A 276 -15.77 -1.42 8.32
N GLY A 277 -14.48 -1.70 8.28
CA GLY A 277 -13.74 -2.00 7.07
C GLY A 277 -12.46 -2.73 7.42
N ALA A 278 -11.64 -3.03 6.42
CA ALA A 278 -10.36 -3.68 6.64
C ALA A 278 -9.31 -3.10 5.71
N ILE A 279 -8.04 -3.27 6.09
CA ILE A 279 -6.87 -2.77 5.36
C ILE A 279 -5.96 -3.96 5.06
N ASN A 280 -5.64 -4.13 3.79
CA ASN A 280 -4.62 -5.05 3.31
C ASN A 280 -3.26 -4.38 3.43
N ILE A 281 -2.37 -5.02 4.18
CA ILE A 281 -0.98 -4.61 4.33
C ILE A 281 -0.12 -5.72 3.73
N PRO A 282 0.75 -5.42 2.75
CA PRO A 282 1.65 -6.41 2.17
C PRO A 282 2.43 -7.16 3.25
N ASN A 283 2.58 -8.47 3.08
CA ASN A 283 3.33 -9.36 3.97
C ASN A 283 2.85 -9.45 5.44
N ALA A 284 1.75 -8.78 5.81
CA ALA A 284 1.12 -8.96 7.11
C ALA A 284 0.41 -10.33 7.21
N VAL A 285 0.17 -10.77 8.45
CA VAL A 285 -0.45 -12.09 8.73
C VAL A 285 -1.90 -12.22 8.25
N GLY A 286 -2.56 -11.10 7.96
CA GLY A 286 -3.92 -11.02 7.48
C GLY A 286 -4.37 -9.56 7.36
N PRO A 287 -5.58 -9.30 6.82
CA PRO A 287 -6.14 -7.96 6.79
C PRO A 287 -6.39 -7.42 8.19
N MET A 288 -6.04 -6.17 8.42
CA MET A 288 -6.32 -5.45 9.65
C MET A 288 -7.73 -4.90 9.59
N VAL A 289 -8.64 -5.43 10.41
CA VAL A 289 -10.03 -5.02 10.46
C VAL A 289 -10.19 -3.85 11.43
N VAL A 290 -10.87 -2.80 11.00
CA VAL A 290 -11.14 -1.58 11.76
C VAL A 290 -12.64 -1.45 11.95
N THR A 291 -13.09 -1.33 13.19
CA THR A 291 -14.50 -1.14 13.55
C THR A 291 -14.65 0.08 14.43
N ALA A 292 -15.33 1.11 13.93
CA ALA A 292 -15.76 2.25 14.71
C ALA A 292 -17.18 2.00 15.23
N ASP A 293 -17.30 1.76 16.53
CA ASP A 293 -18.58 1.64 17.22
C ASP A 293 -19.01 3.01 17.73
N LEU A 294 -20.02 3.59 17.07
CA LEU A 294 -20.51 4.93 17.35
C LEU A 294 -21.36 4.98 18.63
N ARG A 295 -21.94 3.84 19.05
CA ARG A 295 -22.72 3.74 20.30
C ARG A 295 -21.80 3.57 21.50
N ALA A 296 -20.79 2.71 21.37
CA ALA A 296 -19.81 2.48 22.41
C ALA A 296 -18.77 3.62 22.52
N GLY A 297 -18.64 4.47 21.49
CA GLY A 297 -17.63 5.52 21.46
C GLY A 297 -16.22 4.95 21.42
N ALA A 298 -16.02 3.86 20.69
CA ALA A 298 -14.75 3.15 20.61
C ALA A 298 -14.41 2.74 19.16
N VAL A 299 -13.13 2.80 18.81
CA VAL A 299 -12.58 2.18 17.62
C VAL A 299 -11.80 0.94 18.03
N THR A 300 -12.09 -0.18 17.40
CA THR A 300 -11.37 -1.44 17.62
C THR A 300 -10.67 -1.84 16.33
N CYS A 301 -9.36 -2.04 16.41
CA CYS A 301 -8.60 -2.70 15.35
C CYS A 301 -8.35 -4.15 15.75
N HIS A 302 -8.45 -5.09 14.81
CA HIS A 302 -8.06 -6.48 15.07
C HIS A 302 -7.46 -7.16 13.84
N VAL A 303 -6.76 -8.26 14.09
CA VAL A 303 -6.29 -9.19 13.06
C VAL A 303 -6.52 -10.63 13.54
N ASP A 304 -6.82 -11.51 12.61
CA ASP A 304 -6.96 -12.95 12.86
C ASP A 304 -5.69 -13.67 12.43
N LEU A 305 -5.15 -14.51 13.32
CA LEU A 305 -3.90 -15.24 13.14
C LEU A 305 -4.17 -16.74 13.29
N ALA A 306 -3.76 -17.54 12.29
CA ALA A 306 -3.85 -18.99 12.39
C ALA A 306 -2.96 -19.51 13.53
N ALA A 307 -3.49 -20.41 14.34
CA ALA A 307 -2.70 -21.05 15.39
C ALA A 307 -1.71 -22.06 14.78
N PRO A 308 -0.53 -22.28 15.40
CA PRO A 308 0.38 -23.33 15.00
C PRO A 308 -0.33 -24.68 14.89
N ARG A 309 -0.02 -25.49 13.86
CA ARG A 309 -0.67 -26.81 13.69
C ARG A 309 -0.14 -27.86 14.65
N ASP A 310 1.06 -27.67 15.18
CA ASP A 310 1.73 -28.58 16.09
C ASP A 310 1.72 -28.08 17.54
N GLY A 311 1.77 -29.03 18.47
CA GLY A 311 1.87 -28.77 19.91
C GLY A 311 0.53 -28.62 20.63
N ARG A 312 0.60 -28.65 21.97
CA ARG A 312 -0.55 -28.54 22.89
C ARG A 312 -1.14 -27.13 22.86
N ALA A 313 -2.38 -26.95 23.30
CA ALA A 313 -3.06 -25.65 23.33
C ALA A 313 -2.23 -24.56 24.06
N THR A 314 -1.65 -24.88 25.22
CA THR A 314 -0.77 -23.96 25.96
C THR A 314 0.50 -23.58 25.18
N THR A 315 1.06 -24.49 24.39
CA THR A 315 2.21 -24.20 23.52
C THR A 315 1.83 -23.19 22.43
N ARG A 316 0.62 -23.30 21.88
CA ARG A 316 0.09 -22.35 20.88
C ARG A 316 -0.15 -20.97 21.46
N VAL A 317 -0.71 -20.88 22.67
CA VAL A 317 -0.88 -19.60 23.39
C VAL A 317 0.49 -18.98 23.71
N ASN A 318 1.43 -19.75 24.24
CA ASN A 318 2.78 -19.25 24.51
C ASN A 318 3.53 -18.82 23.23
N TRP A 319 3.26 -19.46 22.08
CA TRP A 319 3.78 -19.00 20.79
C TRP A 319 3.24 -17.62 20.39
N LEU A 320 1.95 -17.36 20.63
CA LEU A 320 1.38 -16.03 20.43
C LEU A 320 2.00 -15.00 21.38
N LEU A 321 2.10 -15.31 22.68
CA LEU A 321 2.63 -14.39 23.69
C LEU A 321 4.07 -13.94 23.40
N ARG A 322 4.90 -14.79 22.81
CA ARG A 322 6.28 -14.43 22.42
C ARG A 322 6.35 -13.33 21.35
N GLN A 323 5.30 -13.15 20.55
CA GLN A 323 5.18 -12.13 19.52
C GLN A 323 4.54 -10.85 20.04
N LEU A 324 3.88 -10.90 21.21
CA LEU A 324 3.15 -9.78 21.80
C LEU A 324 3.90 -9.16 22.98
N ARG A 325 5.22 -9.05 22.89
CA ARG A 325 6.06 -8.51 23.98
C ARG A 325 5.88 -7.01 24.17
N HIS A 326 5.74 -6.29 23.06
CA HIS A 326 5.57 -4.83 23.05
C HIS A 326 4.10 -4.39 23.00
N ALA A 327 3.19 -5.34 22.78
CA ALA A 327 1.75 -5.07 22.74
C ALA A 327 1.23 -4.54 24.09
N PRO A 328 0.28 -3.58 24.09
CA PRO A 328 -0.33 -3.06 25.31
C PRO A 328 -1.06 -4.13 26.11
N ASP A 329 -1.04 -4.02 27.43
CA ASP A 329 -1.74 -4.92 28.36
C ASP A 329 -3.26 -4.92 28.20
N SER A 330 -3.81 -3.87 27.60
CA SER A 330 -5.23 -3.74 27.25
C SER A 330 -5.62 -4.47 25.96
N THR A 331 -4.67 -5.05 25.23
CA THR A 331 -4.93 -5.89 24.07
C THR A 331 -5.80 -7.08 24.47
N ARG A 332 -6.90 -7.29 23.76
CA ARG A 332 -7.77 -8.45 23.93
C ARG A 332 -7.31 -9.58 23.02
N LEU A 333 -7.15 -10.77 23.60
CA LEU A 333 -6.90 -12.01 22.88
C LEU A 333 -8.17 -12.85 22.92
N GLU A 334 -8.52 -13.45 21.79
CA GLU A 334 -9.63 -14.40 21.68
C GLU A 334 -9.15 -15.64 20.94
N ALA A 335 -9.38 -16.82 21.52
CA ALA A 335 -8.95 -18.11 20.99
C ALA A 335 -10.14 -18.91 20.46
N PHE A 336 -10.05 -19.36 19.21
CA PHE A 336 -11.10 -20.13 18.55
C PHE A 336 -10.68 -21.59 18.41
N VAL A 337 -11.55 -22.50 18.81
CA VAL A 337 -11.33 -23.96 18.67
C VAL A 337 -11.76 -24.46 17.29
N MET A 338 -11.11 -25.54 16.82
CA MET A 338 -11.50 -26.27 15.62
C MET A 338 -12.93 -26.78 15.74
N HIS A 339 -13.72 -26.60 14.67
CA HIS A 339 -15.16 -26.92 14.62
C HIS A 339 -16.02 -26.23 15.69
N GLY A 340 -15.47 -25.25 16.42
CA GLY A 340 -16.24 -24.39 17.31
C GLY A 340 -17.19 -23.49 16.52
N ARG A 341 -18.36 -23.22 17.11
CA ARG A 341 -19.32 -22.22 16.62
C ARG A 341 -19.43 -21.11 17.66
N GLY A 342 -19.45 -19.86 17.21
CA GLY A 342 -19.66 -18.70 18.09
C GLY A 342 -18.37 -18.03 18.57
N ALA A 343 -18.50 -17.31 19.69
CA ALA A 343 -17.41 -16.56 20.31
C ALA A 343 -16.31 -17.51 20.84
N GLY A 344 -15.06 -17.06 20.73
CA GLY A 344 -13.92 -17.75 21.31
C GLY A 344 -13.77 -17.46 22.80
N THR A 345 -12.86 -18.19 23.45
CA THR A 345 -12.43 -17.86 24.81
C THR A 345 -11.57 -16.61 24.76
N ALA A 346 -11.97 -15.54 25.45
CA ALA A 346 -11.31 -14.24 25.35
C ALA A 346 -10.85 -13.71 26.70
N GLU A 347 -9.66 -13.11 26.72
CA GLU A 347 -9.10 -12.43 27.90
C GLU A 347 -8.16 -11.29 27.50
N LEU A 348 -7.83 -10.43 28.47
CA LEU A 348 -6.87 -9.34 28.26
C LEU A 348 -5.42 -9.83 28.38
N LEU A 349 -4.53 -9.26 27.56
CA LEU A 349 -3.13 -9.68 27.44
C LEU A 349 -2.42 -9.71 28.79
N ARG A 350 -2.68 -8.74 29.69
CA ARG A 350 -2.14 -8.75 31.05
C ARG A 350 -2.42 -10.07 31.80
N ALA A 351 -3.66 -10.54 31.76
CA ALA A 351 -4.08 -11.73 32.49
C ALA A 351 -3.52 -13.00 31.82
N VAL A 352 -3.46 -13.01 30.49
CA VAL A 352 -2.91 -14.15 29.73
C VAL A 352 -1.39 -14.27 29.89
N ARG A 353 -0.67 -13.15 30.08
CA ARG A 353 0.77 -13.15 30.41
C ARG A 353 1.04 -13.85 31.74
N ASP A 354 0.20 -13.60 32.75
CA ASP A 354 0.31 -14.24 34.07
C ASP A 354 -0.18 -15.70 34.04
N GLN A 355 -1.30 -15.95 33.34
CA GLN A 355 -1.95 -17.26 33.28
C GLN A 355 -2.41 -17.61 31.85
N PRO A 356 -1.53 -18.22 31.02
CA PRO A 356 -1.86 -18.58 29.63
C PRO A 356 -3.03 -19.56 29.46
N ALA A 357 -3.37 -20.31 30.50
CA ALA A 357 -4.46 -21.28 30.49
C ALA A 357 -5.85 -20.63 30.38
N LEU A 358 -5.99 -19.33 30.65
CA LEU A 358 -7.27 -18.61 30.58
C LEU A 358 -7.88 -18.62 29.17
N LEU A 359 -7.07 -18.75 28.11
CA LEU A 359 -7.55 -18.87 26.73
C LEU A 359 -7.92 -20.31 26.32
N ILE A 360 -7.89 -21.26 27.25
CA ILE A 360 -8.09 -22.68 26.98
C ILE A 360 -9.26 -23.19 27.82
N GLU A 361 -10.46 -23.14 27.26
CA GLU A 361 -11.66 -23.67 27.92
C GLU A 361 -11.64 -25.21 28.02
N ASP A 362 -11.28 -25.90 26.93
CA ASP A 362 -11.16 -27.36 26.88
C ASP A 362 -9.79 -27.76 26.29
N PRO A 363 -8.85 -28.29 27.10
CA PRO A 363 -7.53 -28.72 26.64
C PRO A 363 -7.53 -29.84 25.58
N LYS A 364 -8.66 -30.56 25.41
CA LYS A 364 -8.79 -31.61 24.40
C LYS A 364 -9.15 -31.07 23.02
N LYS A 365 -9.66 -29.82 22.95
CA LYS A 365 -10.00 -29.17 21.68
C LYS A 365 -8.79 -28.43 21.15
N GLU A 366 -8.53 -28.60 19.86
CA GLU A 366 -7.43 -27.90 19.20
C GLU A 366 -7.81 -26.45 18.91
N LEU A 367 -6.89 -25.53 19.21
CA LEU A 367 -7.03 -24.13 18.82
C LEU A 367 -6.74 -23.98 17.32
N ARG A 368 -7.68 -23.38 16.60
CA ARG A 368 -7.64 -23.08 15.16
C ARG A 368 -6.94 -21.75 14.87
N SER A 369 -7.33 -20.72 15.61
CA SER A 369 -6.92 -19.35 15.34
C SER A 369 -7.04 -18.48 16.59
N PHE A 370 -6.36 -17.35 16.55
CA PHE A 370 -6.43 -16.29 17.53
C PHE A 370 -6.93 -15.02 16.86
N ARG A 371 -7.71 -14.22 17.58
CA ARG A 371 -7.97 -12.82 17.24
C ARG A 371 -7.28 -11.93 18.25
N ILE A 372 -6.49 -11.00 17.75
CA ILE A 372 -5.79 -10.00 18.55
C ILE A 372 -6.47 -8.66 18.27
N ALA A 373 -7.03 -8.02 19.29
CA ALA A 373 -7.80 -6.81 19.14
C ALA A 373 -7.39 -5.73 20.15
N LEU A 374 -7.32 -4.48 19.71
CA LEU A 374 -7.08 -3.32 20.57
C LEU A 374 -8.23 -2.33 20.39
N GLY A 375 -8.90 -1.99 21.50
CA GLY A 375 -9.93 -0.96 21.55
C GLY A 375 -9.36 0.36 22.06
N MET A 376 -9.70 1.46 21.41
CA MET A 376 -9.28 2.81 21.76
C MET A 376 -10.49 3.76 21.76
N PRO A 377 -10.49 4.84 22.56
CA PRO A 377 -11.58 5.82 22.55
C PRO A 377 -11.78 6.45 21.18
N LEU A 378 -13.04 6.65 20.78
CA LEU A 378 -13.42 7.27 19.52
C LEU A 378 -13.87 8.71 19.76
N GLY A 379 -13.19 9.65 19.12
CA GLY A 379 -13.61 11.04 19.06
C GLY A 379 -14.92 11.22 18.27
N SER A 380 -15.72 12.20 18.66
CA SER A 380 -17.04 12.45 18.07
C SER A 380 -17.09 13.70 17.18
N LYS A 381 -16.05 14.54 17.20
CA LYS A 381 -16.01 15.77 16.39
C LYS A 381 -15.86 15.44 14.90
N ARG A 382 -16.55 16.24 14.07
CA ARG A 382 -16.65 16.08 12.61
C ARG A 382 -15.31 16.33 11.89
N GLY A 383 -14.66 17.43 12.25
CA GLY A 383 -13.39 17.86 11.66
C GLY A 383 -12.18 17.24 12.37
N ARG A 384 -10.96 17.59 11.95
CA ARG A 384 -9.70 17.19 12.62
C ARG A 384 -9.42 17.90 13.94
N GLY A 385 -8.45 17.38 14.68
CA GLY A 385 -7.96 17.88 15.96
C GLY A 385 -8.38 17.01 17.15
N ARG A 386 -7.92 17.39 18.35
CA ARG A 386 -8.15 16.63 19.59
C ARG A 386 -9.64 16.27 19.79
N GLY A 387 -9.90 14.96 19.87
CA GLY A 387 -11.25 14.39 20.04
C GLY A 387 -12.06 14.26 18.75
N SER A 388 -11.40 14.30 17.59
CA SER A 388 -12.01 14.05 16.28
C SER A 388 -12.18 12.56 15.98
N PHE A 389 -13.19 12.25 15.17
CA PHE A 389 -13.39 10.89 14.65
C PHE A 389 -12.23 10.47 13.75
N ILE A 390 -11.81 11.36 12.84
CA ILE A 390 -10.75 11.12 11.85
C ILE A 390 -9.43 10.76 12.54
N ASP A 391 -8.94 11.60 13.47
CA ASP A 391 -7.66 11.34 14.12
C ASP A 391 -7.74 10.12 15.04
N SER A 392 -8.92 9.80 15.60
CA SER A 392 -9.07 8.60 16.44
C SER A 392 -8.92 7.32 15.63
N VAL A 393 -9.51 7.26 14.43
CA VAL A 393 -9.38 6.11 13.53
C VAL A 393 -7.95 6.02 12.99
N GLU A 394 -7.36 7.14 12.57
CA GLU A 394 -5.97 7.19 12.09
C GLU A 394 -4.98 6.74 13.19
N ASN A 395 -5.13 7.27 14.41
CA ASN A 395 -4.28 6.88 15.53
C ASN A 395 -4.45 5.42 15.91
N ALA A 396 -5.69 4.90 15.90
CA ALA A 396 -5.93 3.49 16.22
C ALA A 396 -5.28 2.54 15.21
N ILE A 397 -5.35 2.87 13.91
CA ILE A 397 -4.70 2.11 12.85
C ILE A 397 -3.18 2.14 13.01
N ASN A 398 -2.57 3.32 13.17
CA ASN A 398 -1.11 3.45 13.31
C ASN A 398 -0.60 2.75 14.59
N THR A 399 -1.30 2.93 15.72
CA THR A 399 -0.93 2.32 17.01
C THR A 399 -1.05 0.80 16.95
N PHE A 400 -2.17 0.28 16.43
CA PHE A 400 -2.36 -1.16 16.31
C PHE A 400 -1.33 -1.80 15.36
N TYR A 401 -0.99 -1.12 14.27
CA TYR A 401 0.06 -1.62 13.38
C TYR A 401 1.43 -1.66 14.08
N GLY A 402 1.86 -0.53 14.66
CA GLY A 402 3.17 -0.39 15.28
C GLY A 402 3.36 -1.23 16.54
N ASP A 403 2.36 -1.35 17.40
CA ASP A 403 2.52 -2.04 18.68
C ASP A 403 2.22 -3.55 18.60
N ILE A 404 1.55 -4.00 17.53
CA ILE A 404 1.04 -5.37 17.42
C ILE A 404 1.35 -5.97 16.06
N VAL A 405 0.77 -5.46 14.96
CA VAL A 405 0.77 -6.17 13.66
C VAL A 405 2.18 -6.37 13.11
N GLN A 406 3.07 -5.39 13.23
CA GLN A 406 4.43 -5.46 12.67
C GLN A 406 5.29 -6.59 13.26
N ASP A 407 4.99 -7.04 14.49
CA ASP A 407 5.73 -8.09 15.19
C ASP A 407 5.12 -9.49 14.98
N LEU A 408 3.91 -9.58 14.41
CA LEU A 408 3.27 -10.86 14.14
C LEU A 408 3.91 -11.56 12.95
N ARG A 409 4.02 -12.89 13.06
CA ARG A 409 4.50 -13.79 12.01
C ARG A 409 3.54 -14.96 11.90
N ALA A 410 3.17 -15.29 10.66
CA ALA A 410 2.38 -16.49 10.39
C ALA A 410 3.19 -17.73 10.76
N TRP A 411 2.54 -18.73 11.35
CA TRP A 411 3.21 -19.99 11.65
C TRP A 411 3.59 -20.73 10.37
N THR A 412 4.83 -21.19 10.30
CA THR A 412 5.35 -22.05 9.23
C THR A 412 5.77 -23.39 9.82
N ALA A 413 5.49 -24.47 9.08
CA ALA A 413 5.89 -25.81 9.49
C ALA A 413 7.43 -25.93 9.45
N VAL A 414 8.00 -26.64 10.41
CA VAL A 414 9.44 -26.93 10.41
C VAL A 414 9.73 -27.90 9.26
N PRO A 415 10.72 -27.62 8.39
CA PRO A 415 11.10 -28.55 7.33
C PRO A 415 11.44 -29.94 7.89
N PRO A 416 10.99 -31.03 7.25
CA PRO A 416 11.32 -32.38 7.70
C PRO A 416 12.84 -32.58 7.67
N ARG A 417 13.40 -33.12 8.75
CA ARG A 417 14.82 -33.46 8.81
C ARG A 417 15.06 -34.78 8.06
N LEU A 418 16.15 -34.86 7.30
CA LEU A 418 16.63 -36.13 6.76
C LEU A 418 16.90 -37.07 7.93
N ARG A 419 16.44 -38.32 7.82
CA ARG A 419 16.84 -39.35 8.79
C ARG A 419 18.33 -39.58 8.61
N GLU A 420 19.09 -39.46 9.70
CA GLU A 420 20.47 -39.97 9.72
C GLU A 420 20.41 -41.45 9.35
N ALA A 421 21.16 -41.84 8.33
CA ALA A 421 21.30 -43.25 7.98
C ALA A 421 21.87 -43.96 9.22
N PRO A 422 21.33 -45.13 9.63
CA PRO A 422 21.93 -45.87 10.72
C PRO A 422 23.39 -46.10 10.38
N GLU A 423 24.29 -45.69 11.28
CA GLU A 423 25.71 -46.04 11.19
C GLU A 423 25.78 -47.54 10.92
N GLN A 424 26.34 -47.90 9.76
CA GLN A 424 26.73 -49.28 9.54
C GLN A 424 27.67 -49.64 10.70
N PRO A 425 27.41 -50.71 11.46
CA PRO A 425 28.32 -51.10 12.52
C PRO A 425 29.70 -51.29 11.90
N GLU A 426 30.70 -50.58 12.43
CA GLU A 426 32.09 -50.65 12.01
C GLU A 426 32.48 -52.12 11.78
N GLU A 427 32.79 -52.46 10.53
CA GLU A 427 33.47 -53.71 10.24
C GLU A 427 34.76 -53.72 11.05
N ARG A 428 34.83 -54.65 12.00
CA ARG A 428 36.00 -54.87 12.85
C ARG A 428 37.24 -54.96 11.96
N PRO A 429 38.35 -54.28 12.29
CA PRO A 429 39.57 -54.39 11.51
C PRO A 429 40.01 -55.85 11.47
N SER A 430 40.29 -56.30 10.25
CA SER A 430 40.84 -57.60 9.92
C SER A 430 42.13 -57.85 10.71
N LEU A 431 42.16 -58.96 11.44
CA LEU A 431 43.40 -59.46 12.04
C LEU A 431 44.36 -59.81 10.92
N THR A 432 45.39 -58.98 10.76
CA THR A 432 46.48 -59.24 9.83
C THR A 432 47.44 -60.26 10.44
N SER A 433 47.70 -61.30 9.65
CA SER A 433 48.99 -61.98 9.50
C SER A 433 49.59 -62.76 10.68
N THR A 434 49.75 -64.07 10.49
CA THR A 434 51.09 -64.71 10.42
C THR A 434 50.94 -66.22 10.18
N ALA A 435 51.29 -66.68 8.98
CA ALA A 435 51.92 -67.99 8.79
C ALA A 435 52.59 -68.03 7.40
N LEU A 436 53.90 -68.19 7.42
CA LEU A 436 54.78 -68.35 6.27
C LEU A 436 54.43 -69.61 5.45
N SER A 437 54.82 -69.56 4.17
CA SER A 437 55.74 -70.54 3.55
C SER A 437 55.24 -71.19 2.25
N SER A 438 56.20 -71.30 1.34
CA SER A 438 56.34 -72.26 0.24
C SER A 438 56.05 -71.75 -1.18
N GLN A 439 57.07 -71.98 -2.00
CA GLN A 439 57.31 -71.58 -3.38
C GLN A 439 56.57 -72.44 -4.43
N ASP A 440 56.66 -71.90 -5.66
CA ASP A 440 56.76 -72.55 -6.98
C ASP A 440 55.52 -72.97 -7.77
N GLY A 441 55.50 -72.53 -9.05
CA GLY A 441 54.89 -73.26 -10.17
C GLY A 441 54.04 -72.46 -11.17
N THR A 442 54.66 -72.03 -12.27
CA THR A 442 54.21 -71.95 -13.70
C THR A 442 52.80 -72.48 -14.05
N GLU A 443 51.99 -72.00 -15.00
CA GLU A 443 52.26 -71.55 -16.38
C GLU A 443 50.94 -71.10 -17.10
N SER A 444 51.04 -70.14 -18.03
CA SER A 444 50.33 -69.98 -19.34
C SER A 444 48.79 -69.85 -19.52
N GLY A 445 48.42 -68.95 -20.45
CA GLY A 445 47.15 -68.89 -21.20
C GLY A 445 46.61 -67.46 -21.44
N GLU A 446 47.26 -66.61 -22.24
CA GLU A 446 47.04 -66.37 -23.70
C GLU A 446 45.67 -65.77 -24.14
N ALA A 447 45.75 -64.55 -24.70
CA ALA A 447 44.97 -63.94 -25.82
C ALA A 447 43.43 -63.78 -25.68
N ALA A 448 42.74 -62.81 -26.29
CA ALA A 448 42.99 -61.89 -27.40
C ALA A 448 41.95 -60.73 -27.31
N SER A 449 42.32 -59.46 -27.47
CA SER A 449 42.20 -58.64 -28.70
C SER A 449 40.77 -58.38 -29.23
N GLY A 450 40.42 -57.11 -29.45
CA GLY A 450 39.36 -56.76 -30.41
C GLY A 450 38.65 -55.42 -30.15
N PRO A 451 39.10 -54.31 -30.74
CA PRO A 451 38.55 -52.96 -30.62
C PRO A 451 37.61 -52.62 -31.80
N THR A 452 37.01 -51.42 -31.79
CA THR A 452 36.79 -50.49 -32.94
C THR A 452 35.86 -49.37 -32.46
N ASP A 453 36.33 -48.12 -32.46
CA ASP A 453 36.21 -47.15 -33.57
C ASP A 453 34.77 -46.63 -33.69
N GLU A 454 34.49 -45.37 -33.98
CA GLU A 454 35.29 -44.21 -34.40
C GLU A 454 34.34 -43.00 -34.16
N SER A 455 34.89 -41.84 -33.82
CA SER A 455 34.89 -40.65 -34.69
C SER A 455 33.79 -39.66 -34.29
N GLU A 456 33.98 -38.36 -34.27
CA GLU A 456 35.14 -37.54 -34.60
C GLU A 456 34.83 -36.12 -34.08
N LEU A 457 35.88 -35.43 -33.59
CA LEU A 457 36.28 -34.05 -33.93
C LEU A 457 35.25 -32.91 -33.72
N SER A 458 35.60 -31.73 -33.20
CA SER A 458 36.86 -30.98 -33.24
C SER A 458 36.65 -29.71 -32.37
N VAL A 459 37.61 -29.31 -31.49
CA VAL A 459 38.61 -28.21 -31.70
C VAL A 459 37.98 -26.82 -31.50
N THR A 460 38.50 -25.84 -30.76
CA THR A 460 39.72 -25.54 -29.95
C THR A 460 39.41 -24.22 -29.18
N SER A 461 39.95 -23.97 -27.98
CA SER A 461 41.16 -23.13 -27.67
C SER A 461 41.18 -21.76 -28.41
N ASP A 462 41.55 -20.59 -27.87
CA ASP A 462 42.37 -20.09 -26.74
C ASP A 462 41.85 -18.65 -26.43
N GLY A 463 42.26 -17.87 -25.44
CA GLY A 463 43.41 -17.84 -24.53
C GLY A 463 43.20 -16.72 -23.48
N LEU A 464 43.83 -16.83 -22.30
CA LEU A 464 45.03 -16.08 -21.84
C LEU A 464 44.70 -14.66 -21.30
N GLU A 465 44.77 -14.46 -19.97
CA GLU A 465 45.88 -13.81 -19.20
C GLU A 465 45.54 -12.33 -18.90
N GLU A 466 45.84 -11.64 -17.79
CA GLU A 466 46.60 -11.87 -16.56
C GLU A 466 46.35 -10.66 -15.58
N ALA A 467 46.82 -10.78 -14.32
CA ALA A 467 47.33 -9.73 -13.37
C ALA A 467 46.34 -8.74 -12.69
N THR A 468 46.14 -8.74 -11.34
CA THR A 468 46.96 -8.21 -10.19
C THR A 468 47.25 -6.69 -10.29
N GLU A 469 46.99 -5.77 -9.35
CA GLU A 469 47.10 -5.68 -7.88
C GLU A 469 46.18 -4.55 -7.29
N PRO A 470 45.97 -4.44 -5.96
CA PRO A 470 45.27 -3.33 -5.31
C PRO A 470 46.19 -2.21 -4.78
N LEU A 471 45.71 -0.97 -4.86
CA LEU A 471 46.37 0.24 -4.33
C LEU A 471 46.03 0.51 -2.86
N ASP A 472 47.07 0.90 -2.14
CA ASP A 472 47.15 1.25 -0.73
C ASP A 472 46.97 2.78 -0.50
N GLN A 473 46.88 3.17 0.79
CA GLN A 473 47.02 4.51 1.42
C GLN A 473 45.74 5.27 1.86
N PRO A 474 45.82 6.16 2.89
CA PRO A 474 46.40 5.95 4.23
C PRO A 474 45.52 6.54 5.37
N SER A 475 45.88 6.20 6.61
CA SER A 475 45.35 6.79 7.85
C SER A 475 45.90 8.19 8.12
N LEU A 476 45.08 9.09 8.69
CA LEU A 476 45.56 10.25 9.45
C LEU A 476 44.62 10.58 10.61
N ALA A 477 45.25 10.78 11.76
CA ALA A 477 44.65 11.01 13.07
C ALA A 477 44.41 12.50 13.34
N THR A 478 43.42 12.75 14.20
CA THR A 478 43.32 13.80 15.24
C THR A 478 43.71 15.25 14.89
N ASP A 479 42.75 16.16 15.04
CA ASP A 479 43.03 17.36 15.85
C ASP A 479 41.82 17.81 16.67
N ARG A 480 42.10 18.20 17.92
CA ARG A 480 41.19 18.75 18.91
C ARG A 480 41.37 20.27 18.89
N THR A 481 40.28 21.03 18.79
CA THR A 481 40.26 22.40 19.33
C THR A 481 38.92 22.71 19.97
N GLU A 482 38.99 22.93 21.28
CA GLU A 482 38.01 23.66 22.09
C GLU A 482 37.78 25.06 21.52
N ASN A 483 36.55 25.57 21.57
CA ASN A 483 36.36 26.96 22.01
C ASN A 483 34.94 27.24 22.51
N SER A 484 34.95 28.07 23.55
CA SER A 484 33.87 28.41 24.47
C SER A 484 32.77 29.32 23.89
N VAL A 485 31.64 29.24 24.59
CA VAL A 485 30.46 30.14 24.64
C VAL A 485 30.86 31.63 24.87
N PRO A 486 29.98 32.63 24.65
CA PRO A 486 28.87 32.90 25.59
C PRO A 486 27.52 33.31 24.96
N SER A 487 26.48 33.09 25.76
CA SER A 487 25.11 33.57 25.62
C SER A 487 24.99 35.08 25.73
N ILE A 488 24.03 35.66 24.99
CA ILE A 488 23.06 36.67 25.43
C ILE A 488 21.69 36.26 24.86
#